data_AF-G0VEY5-F1
#
_entry.id   AF-G0VEY5-F1
#
_cell.length_a   1.000
_cell.length_b   1.000
_cell.length_c   1.000
_cell.angle_alpha   90.00
_cell.angle_beta   90.00
_cell.angle_gamma   90.00
#
_symmetry.space_group_name_H-M   'P 1'
#
loop_
_entity.id
_entity.type
_entity.pdbx_description
1 polymer ?
#
loop_
_entity_poly.entity_id
_entity_poly.type
_entity_poly.pdbx_seq_one_letter_code
_entity_poly.pdbx_strand_id
1 'polypeptide(L)'
;MVSSKHIPWYLQQSDLELSKKFKFIQNQEDERLREATNGTANSRWSLGSSILAKNDIRNRYVNIMPYERNRVQLDVVSGNDYINASYVKVDIHDQSINPGYYIATQGPTKHTWEQFWQMCYKECPHEHIVIVMVTPLEEFGKEKCFPYWPRNSSDPLKISRKVQNLDGKGNTSEFASSLEIKYENGEKYGNDYTLTTMKLKPTDPAVGPEKTVYHFYFDQWRDMRKPEEIVPIMQLCNHSHILNSSGNPIIVHCSAGVGRSGTFIALDHLTHETIDFRDIKDNTIPAPDDDYKKDLVEQIVLQLRAQRMKMVQIKDQFTFIYHAARRLQELTGSN
;
A
#
# COMPACT_ATOMS: atom_id res chain seq x y z
N MET A 1 23.19 36.31 -8.72
CA MET A 1 22.96 35.82 -7.35
C MET A 1 22.27 34.48 -7.48
N VAL A 2 22.94 33.41 -7.08
CA VAL A 2 22.34 32.06 -7.07
C VAL A 2 21.24 32.10 -6.03
N SER A 3 19.98 31.99 -6.45
CA SER A 3 18.83 31.89 -5.54
C SER A 3 19.12 30.76 -4.56
N SER A 4 19.19 31.08 -3.26
CA SER A 4 19.32 30.08 -2.21
C SER A 4 18.07 29.20 -2.27
N LYS A 5 18.26 27.95 -2.66
CA LYS A 5 17.19 26.95 -2.87
C LYS A 5 16.34 26.84 -1.61
N HIS A 6 15.03 27.03 -1.74
CA HIS A 6 14.13 26.94 -0.60
C HIS A 6 13.77 25.47 -0.36
N ILE A 7 14.43 24.83 0.60
CA ILE A 7 13.97 23.54 1.13
C ILE A 7 12.76 23.85 2.03
N PRO A 8 11.59 23.20 1.85
CA PRO A 8 10.44 23.43 2.72
C PRO A 8 10.82 23.29 4.19
N TRP A 9 10.32 24.19 5.04
CA TRP A 9 10.68 24.26 6.47
C TRP A 9 10.49 22.90 7.18
N TYR A 10 9.45 22.15 6.81
CA TYR A 10 9.12 20.88 7.46
C TYR A 10 10.15 19.79 7.16
N LEU A 11 10.96 19.91 6.10
CA LEU A 11 12.06 18.97 5.81
C LEU A 11 13.35 19.29 6.57
N GLN A 12 13.44 20.48 7.19
CA GLN A 12 14.61 20.96 7.92
C GLN A 12 14.58 20.66 9.42
N GLN A 13 13.62 19.85 9.86
CA GLN A 13 13.44 19.51 11.27
C GLN A 13 14.53 18.59 11.82
N SER A 14 14.86 18.79 13.09
CA SER A 14 15.80 17.95 13.83
C SER A 14 15.21 16.58 14.17
N ASP A 15 16.07 15.58 14.37
CA ASP A 15 15.64 14.24 14.80
C ASP A 15 14.82 14.26 16.11
N LEU A 16 15.09 15.21 16.99
CA LEU A 16 14.34 15.40 18.24
C LEU A 16 12.91 15.87 17.97
N GLU A 17 12.72 16.80 17.04
CA GLU A 17 11.40 17.28 16.63
C GLU A 17 10.60 16.18 15.94
N LEU A 18 11.23 15.46 15.00
CA LEU A 18 10.62 14.31 14.33
C LEU A 18 10.22 13.22 15.33
N SER A 19 11.03 12.98 16.37
CA SER A 19 10.69 12.04 17.45
C SER A 19 9.45 12.47 18.23
N LYS A 20 9.34 13.77 18.55
CA LYS A 20 8.18 14.32 19.25
C LYS A 20 6.91 14.22 18.40
N LYS A 21 6.99 14.53 17.10
CA LYS A 21 5.88 14.37 16.14
C LYS A 21 5.43 12.93 16.03
N PHE A 22 6.36 11.99 15.87
CA PHE A 22 6.01 10.57 15.78
C PHE A 22 5.29 10.09 17.05
N LYS A 23 5.76 10.51 18.24
CA LYS A 23 5.10 10.21 19.52
C LYS A 23 3.69 10.82 19.59
N PHE A 24 3.51 12.04 19.09
CA PHE A 24 2.19 12.68 19.02
C PHE A 24 1.23 11.88 18.12
N ILE A 25 1.67 11.46 16.93
CA ILE A 25 0.90 10.60 16.02
C ILE A 25 0.52 9.28 16.71
N GLN A 26 1.46 8.66 17.44
CA GLN A 26 1.19 7.43 18.19
C GLN A 26 0.13 7.64 19.28
N ASN A 27 0.22 8.72 20.04
CA ASN A 27 -0.76 9.01 21.09
C ASN A 27 -2.19 9.17 20.51
N GLN A 28 -2.32 9.88 19.38
CA GLN A 28 -3.62 10.01 18.70
C GLN A 28 -4.15 8.67 18.20
N GLU A 29 -3.28 7.79 17.71
CA GLU A 29 -3.67 6.46 17.28
C GLU A 29 -4.10 5.59 18.45
N ASP A 30 -3.38 5.63 19.57
CA ASP A 30 -3.72 4.86 20.76
C ASP A 30 -5.12 5.23 21.28
N GLU A 31 -5.52 6.50 21.18
CA GLU A 31 -6.90 6.93 21.48
C GLU A 31 -7.92 6.27 20.56
N ARG A 32 -7.68 6.26 19.24
CA ARG A 32 -8.54 5.62 18.24
C ARG A 32 -8.64 4.11 18.47
N LEU A 33 -7.53 3.45 18.79
CA LEU A 33 -7.47 2.01 19.05
C LEU A 33 -8.19 1.64 20.36
N ARG A 34 -8.08 2.47 21.40
CA ARG A 34 -8.88 2.31 22.64
C ARG A 34 -10.37 2.43 22.33
N GLU A 35 -10.78 3.42 21.54
CA GLU A 35 -12.18 3.57 21.13
C GLU A 35 -12.68 2.37 20.34
N ALA A 36 -11.88 1.90 19.36
CA ALA A 36 -12.18 0.73 18.53
C ALA A 36 -12.35 -0.58 19.31
N THR A 37 -11.55 -0.76 20.38
CA THR A 37 -11.55 -1.99 21.19
C THR A 37 -12.62 -2.01 22.27
N ASN A 38 -13.09 -0.84 22.73
CA ASN A 38 -14.14 -0.72 23.73
C ASN A 38 -15.57 -1.03 23.21
N GLY A 39 -15.70 -1.77 22.10
CA GLY A 39 -16.98 -2.29 21.61
C GLY A 39 -17.96 -1.22 21.12
N THR A 40 -17.46 -0.06 20.71
CA THR A 40 -18.28 1.05 20.22
C THR A 40 -18.74 0.75 18.78
N ALA A 41 -19.81 -0.02 18.63
CA ALA A 41 -20.36 -0.39 17.31
C ALA A 41 -20.65 0.84 16.41
N ASN A 42 -20.98 1.97 17.03
CA ASN A 42 -21.24 3.25 16.36
C ASN A 42 -19.98 4.14 16.19
N SER A 43 -18.82 3.71 16.68
CA SER A 43 -17.59 4.47 16.46
C SER A 43 -17.15 4.34 15.02
N ARG A 44 -16.70 5.46 14.47
CA ARG A 44 -16.01 5.46 13.17
C ARG A 44 -14.81 4.51 13.17
N TRP A 45 -14.17 4.26 14.32
CA TRP A 45 -12.98 3.40 14.46
C TRP A 45 -13.32 1.92 14.71
N SER A 46 -14.59 1.53 14.68
CA SER A 46 -15.01 0.14 14.83
C SER A 46 -14.27 -0.79 13.87
N LEU A 47 -13.92 -1.99 14.37
CA LEU A 47 -13.25 -3.05 13.59
C LEU A 47 -14.27 -4.00 12.91
N GLY A 48 -15.54 -3.96 13.34
CA GLY A 48 -16.67 -4.65 12.70
C GLY A 48 -16.40 -6.11 12.31
N SER A 49 -16.44 -6.38 11.02
CA SER A 49 -16.32 -7.72 10.44
C SER A 49 -14.98 -8.37 10.75
N SER A 50 -13.91 -7.59 10.91
CA SER A 50 -12.55 -8.12 11.10
C SER A 50 -12.33 -8.87 12.42
N ILE A 51 -13.15 -8.60 13.44
CA ILE A 51 -13.07 -9.21 14.78
C ILE A 51 -14.07 -10.36 14.98
N LEU A 52 -14.86 -10.70 13.95
CA LEU A 52 -15.73 -11.87 14.01
C LEU A 52 -14.86 -13.14 13.94
N ALA A 53 -15.09 -14.10 14.83
CA ALA A 53 -14.29 -15.33 14.91
C ALA A 53 -14.17 -16.09 13.57
N LYS A 54 -15.20 -16.04 12.72
CA LYS A 54 -15.17 -16.64 11.37
C LYS A 54 -14.09 -16.02 10.45
N ASN A 55 -13.62 -14.82 10.75
CA ASN A 55 -12.63 -14.09 9.96
C ASN A 55 -11.21 -14.20 10.52
N ASP A 56 -10.99 -14.86 11.66
CA ASP A 56 -9.66 -15.03 12.26
C ASP A 56 -8.66 -15.68 11.29
N ILE A 57 -9.10 -16.72 10.56
CA ILE A 57 -8.27 -17.40 9.54
C ILE A 57 -7.90 -16.51 8.35
N ARG A 58 -8.65 -15.42 8.13
CA ARG A 58 -8.40 -14.44 7.07
C ARG A 58 -7.45 -13.33 7.51
N ASN A 59 -7.09 -13.27 8.78
CA ASN A 59 -6.17 -12.29 9.35
C ASN A 59 -4.80 -12.91 9.63
N ARG A 60 -3.73 -12.32 9.08
CA ARG A 60 -2.36 -12.76 9.36
C ARG A 60 -1.95 -12.42 10.79
N TYR A 61 -2.42 -11.28 11.31
CA TYR A 61 -2.10 -10.80 12.66
C TYR A 61 -3.36 -10.29 13.36
N VAL A 62 -3.64 -10.83 14.54
CA VAL A 62 -4.82 -10.47 15.35
C VAL A 62 -4.84 -9.01 15.81
N ASN A 63 -3.68 -8.34 15.80
CA ASN A 63 -3.54 -6.96 16.26
C ASN A 63 -3.41 -5.95 15.10
N ILE A 64 -3.68 -6.37 13.86
CA ILE A 64 -3.66 -5.54 12.65
C ILE A 64 -4.93 -5.83 11.85
N MET A 65 -5.95 -4.99 12.05
CA MET A 65 -7.25 -5.13 11.42
C MET A 65 -7.62 -3.86 10.64
N PRO A 66 -8.38 -3.98 9.53
CA PRO A 66 -8.96 -2.81 8.87
C PRO A 66 -10.05 -2.19 9.74
N TYR A 67 -10.25 -0.87 9.64
CA TYR A 67 -11.48 -0.26 10.17
C TYR A 67 -12.66 -0.65 9.29
N GLU A 68 -13.83 -0.88 9.90
CA GLU A 68 -15.02 -1.35 9.16
C GLU A 68 -15.47 -0.36 8.09
N ARG A 69 -15.40 0.94 8.39
CA ARG A 69 -15.90 2.02 7.53
C ARG A 69 -15.24 2.11 6.14
N ASN A 70 -14.05 1.55 5.99
CA ASN A 70 -13.27 1.61 4.75
C ASN A 70 -12.53 0.29 4.47
N ARG A 71 -12.98 -0.83 5.05
CA ARG A 71 -12.48 -2.14 4.64
C ARG A 71 -12.89 -2.39 3.18
N VAL A 72 -12.07 -3.11 2.45
CA VAL A 72 -12.49 -3.64 1.15
C VAL A 72 -13.50 -4.75 1.39
N GLN A 73 -14.61 -4.72 0.66
CA GLN A 73 -15.62 -5.77 0.67
C GLN A 73 -15.52 -6.53 -0.65
N LEU A 74 -15.28 -7.84 -0.58
CA LEU A 74 -15.18 -8.66 -1.77
C LEU A 74 -16.55 -8.73 -2.47
N ASP A 75 -16.55 -8.58 -3.79
CA ASP A 75 -17.75 -8.70 -4.64
C ASP A 75 -18.15 -10.17 -4.83
N VAL A 76 -18.66 -10.75 -3.75
CA VAL A 76 -19.14 -12.13 -3.70
C VAL A 76 -20.59 -12.20 -4.17
N VAL A 77 -20.91 -13.25 -4.92
CA VAL A 77 -22.29 -13.65 -5.22
C VAL A 77 -22.96 -14.19 -3.96
N SER A 78 -22.21 -14.94 -3.15
CA SER A 78 -22.69 -15.49 -1.89
C SER A 78 -21.55 -15.72 -0.89
N GLY A 79 -21.89 -15.70 0.41
CA GLY A 79 -20.97 -16.07 1.48
C GLY A 79 -20.23 -14.89 2.12
N ASN A 80 -18.95 -15.08 2.43
CA ASN A 80 -18.12 -14.19 3.22
C ASN A 80 -17.37 -13.19 2.32
N ASP A 81 -17.64 -11.90 2.51
CA ASP A 81 -17.06 -10.77 1.77
C ASP A 81 -15.75 -10.23 2.37
N TYR A 82 -15.28 -10.81 3.49
CA TYR A 82 -14.17 -10.23 4.24
C TYR A 82 -12.80 -10.53 3.62
N ILE A 83 -11.99 -9.48 3.51
CA ILE A 83 -10.54 -9.52 3.30
C ILE A 83 -9.87 -8.45 4.18
N ASN A 84 -8.68 -8.72 4.72
CA ASN A 84 -7.93 -7.74 5.52
C ASN A 84 -7.24 -6.71 4.61
N ALA A 85 -8.03 -5.78 4.09
CA ALA A 85 -7.59 -4.69 3.23
C ALA A 85 -8.39 -3.41 3.54
N SER A 86 -7.81 -2.26 3.26
CA SER A 86 -8.45 -0.95 3.46
C SER A 86 -8.29 -0.10 2.22
N TYR A 87 -9.36 0.57 1.81
CA TYR A 87 -9.26 1.70 0.89
C TYR A 87 -8.54 2.85 1.59
N VAL A 88 -7.55 3.42 0.91
CA VAL A 88 -6.75 4.54 1.43
C VAL A 88 -6.71 5.63 0.36
N LYS A 89 -7.27 6.79 0.69
CA LYS A 89 -7.20 8.01 -0.11
C LYS A 89 -6.27 9.00 0.55
N VAL A 90 -5.27 9.52 -0.16
CA VAL A 90 -4.41 10.60 0.32
C VAL A 90 -4.71 11.85 -0.50
N ASP A 91 -5.08 12.92 0.18
CA ASP A 91 -5.58 14.15 -0.43
C ASP A 91 -5.38 15.28 0.59
N ILE A 92 -4.28 16.02 0.43
CA ILE A 92 -3.89 17.07 1.37
C ILE A 92 -4.36 18.40 0.82
N HIS A 93 -5.25 19.06 1.56
CA HIS A 93 -5.80 20.36 1.19
C HIS A 93 -4.70 21.38 0.85
N ASP A 94 -4.86 22.09 -0.27
CA ASP A 94 -3.92 23.05 -0.87
C ASP A 94 -2.52 22.51 -1.23
N GLN A 95 -2.28 21.20 -1.12
CA GLN A 95 -0.97 20.59 -1.38
C GLN A 95 -1.02 19.43 -2.35
N SER A 96 -2.14 18.71 -2.41
CA SER A 96 -2.36 17.64 -3.38
C SER A 96 -2.78 18.20 -4.74
N ILE A 97 -2.06 17.80 -5.78
CA ILE A 97 -2.40 18.11 -7.17
C ILE A 97 -3.57 17.23 -7.61
N ASN A 98 -3.45 15.92 -7.35
CA ASN A 98 -4.56 14.98 -7.42
C ASN A 98 -4.65 14.16 -6.13
N PRO A 99 -5.84 13.62 -5.81
CA PRO A 99 -5.96 12.61 -4.78
C PRO A 99 -5.26 11.30 -5.19
N GLY A 100 -4.42 10.76 -4.32
CA GLY A 100 -3.83 9.43 -4.47
C GLY A 100 -4.79 8.34 -3.95
N TYR A 101 -5.01 7.29 -4.75
CA TYR A 101 -5.89 6.17 -4.42
C TYR A 101 -5.11 4.86 -4.29
N TYR A 102 -5.27 4.20 -3.15
CA TYR A 102 -4.55 2.98 -2.81
C TYR A 102 -5.46 1.95 -2.15
N ILE A 103 -5.06 0.68 -2.26
CA ILE A 103 -5.54 -0.38 -1.37
C ILE A 103 -4.35 -0.86 -0.54
N ALA A 104 -4.41 -0.66 0.78
CA ALA A 104 -3.42 -1.18 1.70
C ALA A 104 -3.92 -2.50 2.31
N THR A 105 -3.19 -3.59 2.08
CA THR A 105 -3.62 -4.94 2.49
C THR A 105 -2.49 -5.73 3.13
N GLN A 106 -2.83 -6.77 3.91
CA GLN A 106 -1.84 -7.70 4.45
C GLN A 106 -1.21 -8.54 3.33
N GLY A 107 -0.04 -9.11 3.59
CA GLY A 107 0.55 -10.12 2.71
C GLY A 107 -0.35 -11.35 2.65
N PRO A 108 -0.82 -11.77 1.47
CA PRO A 108 -1.71 -12.91 1.34
C PRO A 108 -1.17 -14.14 2.07
N THR A 109 -2.06 -14.90 2.70
CA THR A 109 -1.74 -16.18 3.34
C THR A 109 -2.09 -17.33 2.40
N LYS A 110 -1.70 -18.55 2.76
CA LYS A 110 -2.16 -19.76 2.08
C LYS A 110 -3.69 -19.88 1.98
N HIS A 111 -4.43 -19.21 2.88
CA HIS A 111 -5.89 -19.20 2.92
C HIS A 111 -6.53 -17.99 2.24
N THR A 112 -5.79 -16.92 1.93
CA THR A 112 -6.40 -15.67 1.45
C THR A 112 -5.93 -15.23 0.07
N TRP A 113 -5.03 -15.99 -0.55
CA TRP A 113 -4.43 -15.61 -1.82
C TRP A 113 -5.42 -15.64 -3.00
N GLU A 114 -6.41 -16.53 -2.97
CA GLU A 114 -7.44 -16.59 -4.00
C GLU A 114 -8.36 -15.35 -3.92
N GLN A 115 -8.80 -14.96 -2.71
CA GLN A 115 -9.59 -13.75 -2.47
C GLN A 115 -8.82 -12.48 -2.83
N PHE A 116 -7.50 -12.46 -2.60
CA PHE A 116 -6.66 -11.33 -3.00
C PHE A 116 -6.74 -11.06 -4.50
N TRP A 117 -6.70 -12.11 -5.35
CA TRP A 117 -6.83 -11.92 -6.79
C TRP A 117 -8.22 -11.46 -7.22
N GLN A 118 -9.27 -11.92 -6.54
CA GLN A 118 -10.65 -11.45 -6.78
C GLN A 118 -10.78 -9.96 -6.46
N MET A 119 -10.19 -9.52 -5.34
CA MET A 119 -10.08 -8.10 -4.99
C MET A 119 -9.32 -7.33 -6.07
N CYS A 120 -8.12 -7.77 -6.48
CA CYS A 120 -7.33 -7.07 -7.50
C CYS A 120 -8.11 -6.88 -8.81
N TYR A 121 -8.79 -7.92 -9.28
CA TYR A 121 -9.54 -7.83 -10.53
C TYR A 121 -10.73 -6.86 -10.44
N LYS A 122 -11.47 -6.90 -9.32
CA LYS A 122 -12.69 -6.11 -9.14
C LYS A 122 -12.39 -4.63 -8.91
N GLU A 123 -11.43 -4.33 -8.04
CA GLU A 123 -11.14 -2.97 -7.59
C GLU A 123 -10.36 -2.14 -8.61
N CYS A 124 -9.85 -2.76 -9.67
CA CYS A 124 -9.11 -2.09 -10.74
C CYS A 124 -9.88 -2.20 -12.06
N PRO A 125 -10.85 -1.32 -12.37
CA PRO A 125 -11.70 -1.44 -13.56
C PRO A 125 -10.96 -1.31 -14.90
N HIS A 126 -9.78 -0.69 -14.93
CA HIS A 126 -9.01 -0.44 -16.16
C HIS A 126 -7.96 -1.52 -16.46
N GLU A 127 -7.35 -1.43 -17.64
CA GLU A 127 -6.51 -2.47 -18.26
C GLU A 127 -5.29 -2.88 -17.44
N HIS A 128 -4.61 -1.93 -16.79
CA HIS A 128 -3.35 -2.17 -16.08
C HIS A 128 -3.54 -2.10 -14.57
N ILE A 129 -3.28 -3.23 -13.91
CA ILE A 129 -3.29 -3.37 -12.44
C ILE A 129 -1.86 -3.31 -11.93
N VAL A 130 -1.59 -2.45 -10.96
CA VAL A 130 -0.29 -2.40 -10.27
C VAL A 130 -0.41 -2.95 -8.86
N ILE A 131 0.46 -3.91 -8.54
CA ILE A 131 0.63 -4.46 -7.20
C ILE A 131 2.06 -4.21 -6.75
N VAL A 132 2.22 -3.58 -5.58
CA VAL A 132 3.51 -3.30 -4.95
C VAL A 132 3.67 -4.12 -3.67
N MET A 133 4.53 -5.14 -3.74
CA MET A 133 4.89 -6.01 -2.63
C MET A 133 6.23 -5.59 -2.03
N VAL A 134 6.19 -4.94 -0.87
CA VAL A 134 7.38 -4.46 -0.13
C VAL A 134 7.68 -5.34 1.10
N THR A 135 7.86 -6.63 0.87
CA THR A 135 8.28 -7.60 1.89
C THR A 135 8.91 -8.81 1.21
N PRO A 136 9.95 -9.45 1.77
CA PRO A 136 10.31 -10.81 1.38
C PRO A 136 9.19 -11.81 1.77
N LEU A 137 9.22 -13.00 1.17
CA LEU A 137 8.29 -14.09 1.47
C LEU A 137 8.49 -14.64 2.90
N GLU A 138 9.74 -14.70 3.37
CA GLU A 138 10.12 -15.23 4.67
C GLU A 138 11.18 -14.34 5.32
N GLU A 139 11.11 -14.19 6.64
CA GLU A 139 12.15 -13.54 7.44
C GLU A 139 12.38 -14.31 8.73
N PHE A 140 13.65 -14.61 9.04
CA PHE A 140 14.03 -15.33 10.27
C PHE A 140 13.23 -16.63 10.48
N GLY A 141 12.99 -17.39 9.40
CA GLY A 141 12.21 -18.64 9.44
C GLY A 141 10.70 -18.46 9.57
N LYS A 142 10.18 -17.23 9.50
CA LYS A 142 8.75 -16.92 9.60
C LYS A 142 8.19 -16.45 8.27
N GLU A 143 7.16 -17.11 7.78
CA GLU A 143 6.42 -16.69 6.58
C GLU A 143 5.82 -15.28 6.81
N LYS A 144 6.19 -14.36 5.93
CA LYS A 144 5.68 -12.99 5.88
C LYS A 144 4.63 -12.81 4.80
N CYS A 145 4.72 -13.57 3.71
CA CYS A 145 3.77 -13.56 2.61
C CYS A 145 3.79 -14.91 1.89
N PHE A 146 2.62 -15.42 1.51
CA PHE A 146 2.50 -16.61 0.68
C PHE A 146 2.88 -16.29 -0.78
N PRO A 147 3.59 -17.18 -1.52
CA PRO A 147 3.90 -16.96 -2.93
C PRO A 147 2.64 -17.10 -3.81
N TYR A 148 1.85 -16.03 -3.88
CA TYR A 148 0.51 -16.02 -4.47
C TYR A 148 0.48 -15.80 -6.00
N TRP A 149 1.62 -15.60 -6.65
CA TRP A 149 1.74 -15.36 -8.10
C TRP A 149 2.73 -16.35 -8.75
N PRO A 150 2.60 -16.64 -10.06
CA PRO A 150 3.63 -17.37 -10.81
C PRO A 150 4.84 -16.45 -11.05
N ARG A 151 6.05 -16.95 -10.80
CA ARG A 151 7.29 -16.15 -10.81
C ARG A 151 8.15 -16.34 -12.07
N ASN A 152 7.86 -17.36 -12.86
CA ASN A 152 8.59 -17.70 -14.07
C ASN A 152 7.70 -18.55 -14.99
N SER A 153 8.17 -18.85 -16.20
CA SER A 153 7.41 -19.61 -17.20
C SER A 153 7.23 -21.10 -16.89
N SER A 154 8.01 -21.68 -15.97
CA SER A 154 7.83 -23.06 -15.52
C SER A 154 6.91 -23.20 -14.31
N ASP A 155 6.57 -22.10 -13.63
CA ASP A 155 5.57 -22.10 -12.57
C ASP A 155 4.18 -22.44 -13.16
N PRO A 156 3.38 -23.30 -12.50
CA PRO A 156 2.07 -23.66 -12.99
C PRO A 156 1.12 -22.44 -12.99
N LEU A 157 0.15 -22.47 -13.90
CA LEU A 157 -0.97 -21.52 -13.90
C LEU A 157 -1.61 -21.49 -12.50
N LYS A 158 -1.74 -20.29 -11.92
CA LYS A 158 -2.51 -20.10 -10.70
C LYS A 158 -3.96 -19.79 -11.04
N ILE A 159 -4.87 -20.40 -10.29
CA ILE A 159 -6.31 -20.22 -10.47
C ILE A 159 -6.90 -19.79 -9.14
N SER A 160 -7.46 -18.58 -9.09
CA SER A 160 -8.36 -18.16 -8.02
C SER A 160 -9.73 -18.73 -8.33
N ARG A 161 -10.19 -19.71 -7.56
CA ARG A 161 -11.41 -20.46 -7.88
C ARG A 161 -12.65 -19.62 -7.62
N LYS A 162 -13.71 -19.90 -8.38
CA LYS A 162 -15.04 -19.31 -8.18
C LYS A 162 -15.58 -19.53 -6.76
N VAL A 163 -15.44 -20.74 -6.23
CA VAL A 163 -15.90 -21.11 -4.89
C VAL A 163 -14.69 -21.42 -4.02
N GLN A 164 -14.54 -20.66 -2.93
CA GLN A 164 -13.37 -20.71 -2.05
C GLN A 164 -13.81 -21.09 -0.64
N ASN A 165 -13.50 -22.32 -0.23
CA ASN A 165 -13.86 -22.88 1.08
C ASN A 165 -12.61 -22.99 1.96
N LEU A 166 -12.48 -22.14 2.99
CA LEU A 166 -11.26 -22.10 3.81
C LEU A 166 -11.21 -23.18 4.88
N ASP A 167 -12.35 -23.52 5.48
CA ASP A 167 -12.44 -24.41 6.65
C ASP A 167 -13.70 -25.28 6.68
N GLY A 168 -14.57 -25.19 5.66
CA GLY A 168 -15.83 -25.93 5.58
C GLY A 168 -16.91 -25.53 6.60
N LYS A 169 -16.68 -24.50 7.44
CA LYS A 169 -17.59 -24.08 8.53
C LYS A 169 -18.26 -22.73 8.24
N GLY A 170 -18.78 -22.55 7.03
CA GLY A 170 -19.46 -21.31 6.63
C GLY A 170 -18.52 -20.16 6.27
N ASN A 171 -17.24 -20.46 6.01
CA ASN A 171 -16.23 -19.50 5.55
C ASN A 171 -16.02 -19.56 4.03
N THR A 172 -17.12 -19.73 3.30
CA THR A 172 -17.16 -19.82 1.84
C THR A 172 -17.24 -18.41 1.26
N SER A 173 -16.46 -18.14 0.21
CA SER A 173 -16.68 -17.01 -0.68
C SER A 173 -16.99 -17.55 -2.07
N GLU A 174 -18.13 -17.19 -2.64
CA GLU A 174 -18.48 -17.50 -4.03
C GLU A 174 -18.42 -16.22 -4.87
N PHE A 175 -17.67 -16.26 -5.96
CA PHE A 175 -17.50 -15.16 -6.91
C PHE A 175 -18.26 -15.43 -8.20
N ALA A 176 -18.35 -14.44 -9.08
CA ALA A 176 -18.99 -14.61 -10.39
C ALA A 176 -18.21 -15.62 -11.27
N SER A 177 -16.87 -15.60 -11.21
CA SER A 177 -16.01 -16.47 -12.01
C SER A 177 -14.71 -16.84 -11.29
N SER A 178 -14.08 -17.92 -11.74
CA SER A 178 -12.66 -18.16 -11.42
C SER A 178 -11.78 -17.20 -12.21
N LEU A 179 -10.60 -16.87 -11.69
CA LEU A 179 -9.60 -16.05 -12.37
C LEU A 179 -8.35 -16.89 -12.65
N GLU A 180 -7.86 -16.84 -13.88
CA GLU A 180 -6.60 -17.41 -14.32
C GLU A 180 -5.50 -16.34 -14.22
N ILE A 181 -4.39 -16.68 -13.55
CA ILE A 181 -3.22 -15.82 -13.39
C ILE A 181 -2.05 -16.47 -14.11
N LYS A 182 -1.72 -15.92 -15.28
CA LYS A 182 -0.70 -16.47 -16.17
C LYS A 182 0.54 -15.57 -16.20
N TYR A 183 1.70 -16.17 -15.98
CA TYR A 183 2.99 -15.48 -16.16
C TYR A 183 3.20 -15.10 -17.64
N GLU A 184 3.69 -13.88 -17.88
CA GLU A 184 4.16 -13.45 -19.20
C GLU A 184 5.65 -13.17 -19.22
N ASN A 185 6.11 -12.29 -18.33
CA ASN A 185 7.50 -11.84 -18.31
C ASN A 185 7.98 -11.51 -16.89
N GLY A 186 9.29 -11.53 -16.69
CA GLY A 186 9.96 -11.26 -15.43
C GLY A 186 11.25 -10.50 -15.67
N GLU A 187 11.36 -9.31 -15.09
CA GLU A 187 12.51 -8.41 -15.25
C GLU A 187 13.08 -8.04 -13.88
N LYS A 188 14.40 -8.10 -13.75
CA LYS A 188 15.10 -7.66 -12.53
C LYS A 188 15.67 -6.27 -12.77
N TYR A 189 15.36 -5.34 -11.87
CA TYR A 189 15.92 -4.00 -11.86
C TYR A 189 17.03 -3.95 -10.80
N GLY A 190 18.27 -4.13 -11.27
CA GLY A 190 19.42 -4.24 -10.39
C GLY A 190 19.27 -5.39 -9.37
N ASN A 191 19.67 -5.11 -8.13
CA ASN A 191 19.42 -5.98 -6.97
C ASN A 191 18.24 -5.47 -6.11
N ASP A 192 17.41 -4.59 -6.67
CA ASP A 192 16.47 -3.77 -5.91
C ASP A 192 15.08 -4.40 -5.86
N TYR A 193 14.49 -4.67 -7.04
CA TYR A 193 13.20 -5.31 -7.16
C TYR A 193 13.06 -6.11 -8.45
N THR A 194 12.08 -7.01 -8.47
CA THR A 194 11.66 -7.77 -9.65
C THR A 194 10.29 -7.31 -10.10
N LEU A 195 10.13 -7.01 -11.39
CA LEU A 195 8.83 -6.80 -12.03
C LEU A 195 8.39 -8.13 -12.67
N THR A 196 7.21 -8.62 -12.31
CA THR A 196 6.56 -9.74 -12.97
C THR A 196 5.31 -9.26 -13.68
N THR A 197 5.28 -9.39 -15.01
CA THR A 197 4.10 -9.10 -15.82
C THR A 197 3.26 -10.36 -15.98
N MET A 198 1.97 -10.24 -15.73
CA MET A 198 1.01 -11.35 -15.79
C MET A 198 -0.27 -10.96 -16.53
N LYS A 199 -0.97 -11.96 -17.08
CA LYS A 199 -2.36 -11.82 -17.48
C LYS A 199 -3.29 -12.33 -16.38
N LEU A 200 -4.31 -11.53 -16.07
CA LEU A 200 -5.39 -11.86 -15.16
C LEU A 200 -6.70 -11.91 -15.93
N LYS A 201 -7.27 -13.11 -16.06
CA LYS A 201 -8.42 -13.35 -16.94
C LYS A 201 -9.54 -14.08 -16.20
N PRO A 202 -10.80 -13.61 -16.25
CA PRO A 202 -11.92 -14.40 -15.78
C PRO A 202 -12.20 -15.58 -16.73
N THR A 203 -12.51 -16.73 -16.15
CA THR A 203 -12.91 -17.93 -16.92
C THR A 203 -14.26 -17.77 -17.61
N ASP A 204 -15.11 -16.88 -17.09
CA ASP A 204 -16.37 -16.46 -17.69
C ASP A 204 -16.19 -15.09 -18.33
N PRO A 205 -16.20 -14.99 -19.67
CA PRO A 205 -16.05 -13.72 -20.39
C PRO A 205 -17.12 -12.67 -20.05
N ALA A 206 -18.29 -13.09 -19.54
CA ALA A 206 -19.35 -12.15 -19.14
C ALA A 206 -18.97 -11.30 -17.92
N VAL A 207 -17.97 -11.74 -17.13
CA VAL A 207 -17.48 -10.99 -15.96
C VAL A 207 -16.57 -9.82 -16.36
N GLY A 208 -15.91 -9.90 -17.51
CA GLY A 208 -15.14 -8.80 -18.06
C GLY A 208 -13.88 -9.21 -18.82
N PRO A 209 -13.07 -8.24 -19.24
CA PRO A 209 -11.90 -8.47 -20.07
C PRO A 209 -10.70 -9.04 -19.29
N GLU A 210 -9.76 -9.62 -20.02
CA GLU A 210 -8.41 -9.88 -19.49
C GLU A 210 -7.70 -8.56 -19.17
N LYS A 211 -6.92 -8.54 -18.09
CA LYS A 211 -6.13 -7.38 -17.64
C LYS A 211 -4.66 -7.73 -17.53
N THR A 212 -3.80 -6.73 -17.74
CA THR A 212 -2.36 -6.86 -17.49
C THR A 212 -2.06 -6.48 -16.06
N VAL A 213 -1.30 -7.32 -15.35
CA VAL A 213 -0.87 -7.06 -13.97
C VAL A 213 0.63 -6.84 -13.95
N TYR A 214 1.04 -5.69 -13.43
CA TYR A 214 2.43 -5.37 -13.11
C TYR A 214 2.65 -5.59 -11.62
N HIS A 215 3.31 -6.70 -11.29
CA HIS A 215 3.63 -7.07 -9.92
C HIS A 215 5.07 -6.73 -9.59
N PHE A 216 5.25 -5.78 -8.67
CA PHE A 216 6.54 -5.38 -8.17
C PHE A 216 6.86 -6.12 -6.87
N TYR A 217 7.97 -6.86 -6.86
CA TYR A 217 8.47 -7.57 -5.69
C TYR A 217 9.77 -6.94 -5.20
N PHE A 218 9.68 -6.15 -4.13
CA PHE A 218 10.79 -5.51 -3.44
C PHE A 218 11.09 -6.27 -2.14
N ASP A 219 12.09 -7.15 -2.17
CA ASP A 219 12.38 -8.11 -1.11
C ASP A 219 13.55 -7.71 -0.19
N GLN A 220 14.29 -6.67 -0.56
CA GLN A 220 15.39 -6.13 0.25
C GLN A 220 14.90 -5.38 1.51
N TRP A 221 13.62 -5.00 1.56
CA TRP A 221 13.05 -4.31 2.72
C TRP A 221 12.57 -5.28 3.80
N ARG A 222 13.46 -5.61 4.74
CA ARG A 222 13.12 -6.44 5.91
C ARG A 222 12.13 -5.76 6.86
N ASP A 223 11.36 -6.55 7.60
CA ASP A 223 10.30 -6.07 8.51
C ASP A 223 10.85 -5.23 9.65
N MET A 224 10.04 -4.29 10.14
CA MET A 224 10.41 -3.35 11.21
C MET A 224 11.71 -2.59 10.95
N ARG A 225 12.05 -2.36 9.68
CA ARG A 225 13.18 -1.53 9.23
C ARG A 225 12.70 -0.44 8.28
N LYS A 226 13.58 0.50 7.97
CA LYS A 226 13.48 1.40 6.82
C LYS A 226 14.24 0.80 5.61
N PRO A 227 13.99 1.27 4.37
CA PRO A 227 14.89 0.96 3.26
C PRO A 227 16.30 1.43 3.61
N GLU A 228 17.30 0.64 3.24
CA GLU A 228 18.72 0.98 3.49
C GLU A 228 19.15 2.12 2.54
N GLU A 229 18.59 2.12 1.33
CA GLU A 229 18.89 3.09 0.28
C GLU A 229 17.63 3.84 -0.18
N ILE A 230 17.79 5.11 -0.54
CA ILE A 230 16.69 5.98 -1.01
C ILE A 230 16.39 5.74 -2.50
N VAL A 231 17.42 5.57 -3.33
CA VAL A 231 17.26 5.48 -4.80
C VAL A 231 16.37 4.31 -5.22
N PRO A 232 16.55 3.07 -4.72
CA PRO A 232 15.74 1.93 -5.11
C PRO A 232 14.24 2.10 -4.85
N ILE A 233 13.88 2.61 -3.67
CA ILE A 233 12.46 2.81 -3.32
C ILE A 233 11.84 3.92 -4.15
N MET A 234 12.61 4.95 -4.50
CA MET A 234 12.15 6.04 -5.36
C MET A 234 11.96 5.60 -6.81
N GLN A 235 12.85 4.76 -7.33
CA GLN A 235 12.68 4.12 -8.63
C GLN A 235 11.43 3.23 -8.65
N LEU A 236 11.19 2.49 -7.56
CA LEU A 236 9.99 1.69 -7.41
C LEU A 236 8.72 2.57 -7.44
N CYS A 237 8.66 3.66 -6.66
CA CYS A 237 7.53 4.60 -6.69
C CYS A 237 7.27 5.08 -8.12
N ASN A 238 8.26 5.69 -8.78
CA ASN A 238 8.08 6.23 -10.13
C ASN A 238 7.68 5.16 -11.16
N HIS A 239 8.31 3.98 -11.13
CA HIS A 239 7.99 2.91 -12.07
C HIS A 239 6.57 2.36 -11.86
N SER A 240 6.19 2.09 -10.60
CA SER A 240 4.86 1.58 -10.27
C SER A 240 3.75 2.59 -10.57
N HIS A 241 4.00 3.88 -10.33
CA HIS A 241 3.05 4.95 -10.59
C HIS A 241 2.79 5.13 -12.10
N ILE A 242 3.84 5.09 -12.93
CA ILE A 242 3.73 5.25 -14.39
C ILE A 242 2.93 4.11 -15.04
N LEU A 243 3.09 2.86 -14.57
CA LEU A 243 2.42 1.71 -15.18
C LEU A 243 0.96 1.56 -14.76
N ASN A 244 0.53 2.22 -13.69
CA ASN A 244 -0.84 2.11 -13.19
C ASN A 244 -1.82 2.86 -14.10
N SER A 245 -2.93 2.22 -14.48
CA SER A 245 -3.97 2.93 -15.21
C SER A 245 -4.59 4.02 -14.34
N SER A 246 -4.75 5.23 -14.89
CA SER A 246 -5.53 6.28 -14.24
C SER A 246 -6.93 5.77 -13.89
N GLY A 247 -7.38 6.04 -12.66
CA GLY A 247 -8.64 5.52 -12.12
C GLY A 247 -8.53 4.18 -11.38
N ASN A 248 -7.44 3.41 -11.53
CA ASN A 248 -7.18 2.23 -10.71
C ASN A 248 -6.44 2.62 -9.41
N PRO A 249 -6.76 2.02 -8.25
CA PRO A 249 -5.93 2.16 -7.07
C PRO A 249 -4.61 1.37 -7.22
N ILE A 250 -3.51 1.89 -6.66
CA ILE A 250 -2.28 1.09 -6.50
C ILE A 250 -2.48 0.15 -5.31
N ILE A 251 -2.32 -1.15 -5.53
CA ILE A 251 -2.48 -2.16 -4.47
C ILE A 251 -1.13 -2.36 -3.78
N VAL A 252 -1.02 -1.96 -2.52
CA VAL A 252 0.23 -1.99 -1.76
C VAL A 252 0.10 -2.95 -0.59
N HIS A 253 1.06 -3.87 -0.46
CA HIS A 253 1.10 -4.77 0.69
C HIS A 253 2.52 -5.05 1.15
N CYS A 254 2.63 -5.46 2.41
CA CYS A 254 3.84 -6.02 2.99
C CYS A 254 3.45 -7.31 3.70
N SER A 255 3.90 -7.56 4.93
CA SER A 255 3.38 -8.65 5.75
C SER A 255 2.08 -8.28 6.46
N ALA A 256 2.10 -7.24 7.31
CA ALA A 256 0.91 -6.74 8.01
C ALA A 256 0.10 -5.73 7.19
N GLY A 257 0.69 -5.15 6.15
CA GLY A 257 0.06 -4.11 5.33
C GLY A 257 0.03 -2.73 5.97
N VAL A 258 0.95 -2.42 6.89
CA VAL A 258 0.92 -1.15 7.66
C VAL A 258 2.25 -0.39 7.66
N GLY A 259 3.34 -0.98 8.16
CA GLY A 259 4.61 -0.29 8.30
C GLY A 259 5.23 0.09 6.95
N ARG A 260 5.78 -0.90 6.26
CA ARG A 260 6.42 -0.73 4.94
C ARG A 260 5.45 -0.20 3.88
N SER A 261 4.22 -0.72 3.86
CA SER A 261 3.16 -0.25 2.95
C SER A 261 2.82 1.22 3.19
N GLY A 262 2.67 1.66 4.44
CA GLY A 262 2.42 3.07 4.73
C GLY A 262 3.58 3.98 4.40
N THR A 263 4.82 3.51 4.59
CA THR A 263 6.01 4.27 4.17
C THR A 263 6.09 4.39 2.65
N PHE A 264 5.81 3.32 1.91
CA PHE A 264 5.73 3.36 0.45
C PHE A 264 4.64 4.33 -0.03
N ILE A 265 3.41 4.20 0.47
CA ILE A 265 2.30 5.07 0.07
C ILE A 265 2.60 6.54 0.39
N ALA A 266 3.20 6.82 1.55
CA ALA A 266 3.57 8.18 1.92
C ALA A 266 4.60 8.76 0.94
N LEU A 267 5.62 7.99 0.53
CA LEU A 267 6.61 8.42 -0.45
C LEU A 267 6.02 8.57 -1.84
N ASP A 268 5.23 7.60 -2.30
CA ASP A 268 4.59 7.63 -3.61
C ASP A 268 3.70 8.87 -3.78
N HIS A 269 2.78 9.10 -2.83
CA HIS A 269 1.90 10.27 -2.84
C HIS A 269 2.67 11.57 -2.73
N LEU A 270 3.64 11.65 -1.81
CA LEU A 270 4.46 12.84 -1.64
C LEU A 270 5.15 13.23 -2.95
N THR A 271 5.61 12.25 -3.73
CA THR A 271 6.53 12.49 -4.84
C THR A 271 5.83 12.65 -6.19
N HIS A 272 4.60 12.16 -6.35
CA HIS A 272 3.84 12.26 -7.60
C HIS A 272 2.64 13.19 -7.51
N GLU A 273 2.08 13.37 -6.31
CA GLU A 273 0.77 13.99 -6.14
C GLU A 273 0.80 15.26 -5.29
N THR A 274 1.97 15.80 -4.96
CA THR A 274 2.07 17.06 -4.18
C THR A 274 2.81 18.17 -4.91
N ILE A 275 2.40 19.41 -4.63
CA ILE A 275 2.93 20.62 -5.28
C ILE A 275 4.44 20.77 -5.07
N ASP A 276 4.91 20.53 -3.84
CA ASP A 276 6.33 20.65 -3.47
C ASP A 276 7.26 19.73 -4.29
N PHE A 277 6.73 18.63 -4.83
CA PHE A 277 7.48 17.63 -5.59
C PHE A 277 7.01 17.52 -7.05
N ARG A 278 6.14 18.44 -7.49
CA ARG A 278 5.44 18.42 -8.79
C ARG A 278 6.35 18.19 -9.99
N ASP A 279 7.54 18.80 -9.99
CA ASP A 279 8.38 18.92 -11.18
C ASP A 279 9.80 18.37 -10.95
N ILE A 280 9.88 17.07 -10.63
CA ILE A 280 11.10 16.27 -10.86
C ILE A 280 11.29 15.98 -12.38
N LYS A 281 10.25 16.19 -13.21
CA LYS A 281 10.26 15.86 -14.64
C LYS A 281 10.60 17.02 -15.59
N ASP A 282 10.34 18.27 -15.20
CA ASP A 282 10.50 19.46 -16.09
C ASP A 282 11.62 20.44 -15.68
N ASN A 283 12.45 20.11 -14.68
CA ASN A 283 13.51 21.00 -14.15
C ASN A 283 13.02 22.38 -13.65
N THR A 284 11.70 22.59 -13.53
CA THR A 284 11.10 23.82 -12.99
C THR A 284 10.34 23.50 -11.71
N ILE A 285 11.04 23.36 -10.59
CA ILE A 285 10.41 23.19 -9.28
C ILE A 285 9.63 24.48 -8.97
N PRO A 286 8.30 24.43 -8.76
CA PRO A 286 7.58 25.56 -8.16
C PRO A 286 8.24 25.86 -6.82
N ALA A 287 8.49 27.14 -6.51
CA ALA A 287 8.92 27.48 -5.15
C ALA A 287 7.93 26.84 -4.16
N PRO A 288 8.40 26.24 -3.07
CA PRO A 288 7.52 25.69 -2.04
C PRO A 288 6.44 26.71 -1.68
N ASP A 289 5.24 26.23 -1.38
CA ASP A 289 4.19 27.11 -0.88
C ASP A 289 4.59 27.60 0.53
N ASP A 290 5.24 28.75 0.60
CA ASP A 290 5.71 29.38 1.84
C ASP A 290 4.54 29.69 2.79
N ASP A 291 3.29 29.75 2.29
CA ASP A 291 2.09 29.95 3.10
C ASP A 291 1.56 28.63 3.72
N TYR A 292 2.07 27.46 3.31
CA TYR A 292 1.69 26.19 3.90
C TYR A 292 2.36 25.95 5.27
N LYS A 293 1.59 26.26 6.33
CA LYS A 293 2.06 26.22 7.73
C LYS A 293 1.99 24.85 8.40
N LYS A 294 1.59 23.80 7.68
CA LYS A 294 1.47 22.44 8.23
C LYS A 294 2.61 21.57 7.69
N ASP A 295 3.03 20.59 8.48
CA ASP A 295 4.05 19.64 8.04
C ASP A 295 3.40 18.61 7.10
N LEU A 296 3.77 18.63 5.81
CA LEU A 296 3.15 17.81 4.78
C LEU A 296 3.31 16.29 5.05
N VAL A 297 4.50 15.86 5.47
CA VAL A 297 4.76 14.45 5.79
C VAL A 297 3.94 14.01 7.00
N GLU A 298 3.85 14.85 8.03
CA GLU A 298 2.98 14.61 9.19
C GLU A 298 1.50 14.50 8.77
N GLN A 299 1.00 15.42 7.92
CA GLN A 299 -0.39 15.38 7.46
C GLN A 299 -0.70 14.10 6.68
N ILE A 300 0.19 13.68 5.76
CA ILE A 300 0.05 12.43 5.02
C ILE A 300 -0.04 11.25 6.00
N VAL A 301 0.89 11.13 6.94
CA VAL A 301 0.90 10.00 7.89
C VAL A 301 -0.31 10.01 8.82
N LEU A 302 -0.79 11.17 9.26
CA LEU A 302 -2.03 11.31 10.02
C LEU A 302 -3.25 10.83 9.24
N GLN A 303 -3.35 11.18 7.94
CA GLN A 303 -4.43 10.76 7.05
C GLN A 303 -4.37 9.25 6.75
N LEU A 304 -3.17 8.68 6.60
CA LEU A 304 -2.95 7.24 6.46
C LEU A 304 -3.43 6.50 7.72
N ARG A 305 -2.99 6.91 8.92
CA ARG A 305 -3.40 6.28 10.20
C ARG A 305 -4.87 6.47 10.54
N ALA A 306 -5.51 7.48 9.96
CA ALA A 306 -6.95 7.63 10.03
C ALA A 306 -7.69 6.61 9.16
N GLN A 307 -7.05 5.92 8.22
CA GLN A 307 -7.72 5.00 7.30
C GLN A 307 -7.29 3.55 7.51
N ARG A 308 -6.05 3.31 7.92
CA ARG A 308 -5.57 1.99 8.31
C ARG A 308 -4.63 2.15 9.50
N MET A 309 -4.84 1.36 10.55
CA MET A 309 -4.03 1.48 11.76
C MET A 309 -2.54 1.19 11.50
N LYS A 310 -1.68 1.83 12.29
CA LYS A 310 -0.23 1.63 12.37
C LYS A 310 0.53 1.88 11.07
N MET A 311 -0.07 2.60 10.12
CA MET A 311 0.62 3.03 8.91
C MET A 311 1.87 3.83 9.27
N VAL A 312 3.02 3.50 8.66
CA VAL A 312 4.35 3.97 9.09
C VAL A 312 4.61 3.62 10.55
N GLN A 313 5.05 2.40 10.81
CA GLN A 313 4.88 1.75 12.11
C GLN A 313 5.94 2.16 13.15
N ILE A 314 7.15 2.49 12.71
CA ILE A 314 8.27 2.85 13.60
C ILE A 314 8.85 4.23 13.27
N LYS A 315 9.51 4.83 14.26
CA LYS A 315 10.15 6.15 14.13
C LYS A 315 11.10 6.18 12.93
N ASP A 316 11.93 5.15 12.75
CA ASP A 316 12.93 5.12 11.68
C ASP A 316 12.31 5.17 10.28
N GLN A 317 11.12 4.58 10.12
CA GLN A 317 10.34 4.68 8.88
C GLN A 317 9.80 6.10 8.68
N PHE A 318 9.30 6.73 9.74
CA PHE A 318 8.81 8.11 9.69
C PHE A 318 9.95 9.07 9.34
N THR A 319 11.06 9.01 10.07
CA THR A 319 12.27 9.81 9.83
C THR A 319 12.86 9.54 8.44
N PHE A 320 12.80 8.30 7.95
CA PHE A 320 13.23 7.98 6.59
C PHE A 320 12.46 8.74 5.51
N ILE A 321 11.14 8.97 5.68
CA ILE A 321 10.35 9.73 4.71
C ILE A 321 10.88 11.16 4.58
N TYR A 322 11.20 11.83 5.70
CA TYR A 322 11.82 13.17 5.69
C TYR A 322 13.20 13.16 5.02
N HIS A 323 14.04 12.15 5.29
CA HIS A 323 15.35 12.05 4.66
C HIS A 323 15.25 11.82 3.15
N ALA A 324 14.35 10.93 2.71
CA ALA A 324 14.11 10.67 1.29
C ALA A 324 13.59 11.93 0.59
N ALA A 325 12.57 12.59 1.17
CA ALA A 325 12.01 13.83 0.65
C ALA A 325 13.05 14.95 0.52
N ARG A 326 13.88 15.14 1.55
CA ARG A 326 14.98 16.12 1.53
C ARG A 326 16.00 15.79 0.44
N ARG A 327 16.39 14.51 0.34
CA ARG A 327 17.35 14.06 -0.67
C ARG A 327 16.84 14.29 -2.10
N LEU A 328 15.54 14.14 -2.34
CA LEU A 328 14.94 14.42 -3.65
C LEU A 328 15.02 15.91 -3.99
N GLN A 329 14.68 16.79 -3.06
CA GLN A 329 14.82 18.24 -3.22
C GLN A 329 16.28 18.67 -3.48
N GLU A 330 17.24 17.99 -2.88
CA GLU A 330 18.67 18.23 -3.13
C GLU A 330 19.10 17.78 -4.53
N LEU A 331 18.66 16.60 -4.98
CA LEU A 331 19.04 15.98 -6.25
C LEU A 331 18.50 16.73 -7.46
N THR A 332 17.25 17.20 -7.39
CA THR A 332 16.61 17.93 -8.50
C THR A 332 17.19 19.33 -8.71
N GLY A 333 17.98 19.84 -7.77
CA GLY A 333 18.68 21.11 -7.91
C GLY A 333 20.11 21.01 -8.48
N SER A 334 20.62 19.82 -8.82
CA SER A 334 22.02 19.60 -9.21
C SER A 334 22.29 19.53 -10.72
N ASN A 335 21.28 19.72 -11.56
CA ASN A 335 21.42 19.75 -13.03
C ASN A 335 21.35 21.17 -13.59
#